data_AF-A0A9W9YML1-F1
#
_entry.id   AF-A0A9W9YML1-F1
#
_cell.length_a   1.000
_cell.length_b   1.000
_cell.length_c   1.000
_cell.angle_alpha   90.00
_cell.angle_beta   90.00
_cell.angle_gamma   90.00
#
_symmetry.space_group_name_H-M   'P 1'
#
loop_
_entity.id
_entity.type
_entity.pdbx_description
1 polymer ?
#
loop_
_entity_poly.entity_id
_entity_poly.type
_entity_poly.pdbx_seq_one_letter_code
_entity_poly.pdbx_strand_id
1 'polypeptide(L)'
;MSARPLVCAACNEPSPGPVRRLYYQPRKHGPFFPILERQKIGVKASLFSGGRVAVCTGCSSHLQRQWIAYEKNWTPLEKRTYTLLA
;
A
#
# COMPACT_ATOMS: atom_id res chain seq x y z
N MET A 1 -27.46 3.06 -2.38
CA MET A 1 -26.39 3.96 -1.88
C MET A 1 -25.15 3.73 -2.74
N SER A 2 -24.91 4.57 -3.74
CA SER A 2 -23.77 4.41 -4.65
C SER A 2 -22.51 4.95 -3.97
N ALA A 3 -21.83 4.10 -3.20
CA ALA A 3 -20.52 4.44 -2.67
C ALA A 3 -19.56 4.53 -3.86
N ARG A 4 -19.02 5.73 -4.15
CA ARG A 4 -17.97 5.88 -5.18
C ARG A 4 -16.86 4.86 -4.89
N PRO A 5 -16.53 3.96 -5.83
CA PRO A 5 -15.52 2.95 -5.58
C PRO A 5 -14.19 3.65 -5.34
N LEU A 6 -13.56 3.33 -4.21
CA LEU A 6 -12.25 3.86 -3.86
C LEU A 6 -11.22 3.15 -4.73
N VAL A 7 -10.42 3.93 -5.45
CA VAL A 7 -9.37 3.38 -6.31
C VAL A 7 -8.17 2.99 -5.46
N CYS A 8 -7.66 1.79 -5.70
CA CYS A 8 -6.46 1.28 -5.07
C CYS A 8 -5.22 2.00 -5.62
N ALA A 9 -4.39 2.57 -4.75
CA ALA A 9 -3.14 3.19 -5.20
C ALA A 9 -2.09 2.20 -5.70
N ALA A 10 -2.23 0.91 -5.41
CA ALA A 10 -1.23 -0.09 -5.81
C ALA A 10 -1.48 -0.61 -7.23
N CYS A 11 -2.72 -1.02 -7.53
CA CYS A 11 -3.12 -1.58 -8.83
C CYS A 11 -3.89 -0.61 -9.72
N ASN A 12 -4.19 0.61 -9.25
CA ASN A 12 -5.02 1.60 -9.94
C ASN A 12 -6.46 1.13 -10.29
N GLU A 13 -6.90 -0.02 -9.75
CA GLU A 13 -8.25 -0.53 -9.95
C GLU A 13 -9.23 -0.11 -8.85
N PRO A 14 -10.54 0.00 -9.16
CA PRO A 14 -11.56 0.19 -8.14
C PRO A 14 -11.58 -1.00 -7.17
N SER A 15 -11.51 -0.71 -5.87
CA SER A 15 -11.57 -1.75 -4.85
C SER A 15 -12.96 -2.42 -4.85
N PRO A 16 -13.05 -3.75 -5.06
CA PRO A 16 -14.33 -4.47 -5.04
C PRO A 16 -14.92 -4.61 -3.62
N GLY A 17 -14.17 -4.19 -2.59
CA GLY A 17 -14.57 -4.31 -1.20
C GLY A 17 -13.91 -3.26 -0.30
N PRO A 18 -13.83 -3.49 1.02
CA PRO A 18 -13.28 -2.53 1.97
C PRO A 18 -11.80 -2.26 1.68
N VAL A 19 -11.47 -0.99 1.48
CA VAL A 19 -10.07 -0.58 1.32
C VAL A 19 -9.32 -0.67 2.65
N ARG A 20 -8.05 -1.04 2.55
CA ARG A 20 -7.08 -0.99 3.63
C ARG A 20 -6.25 0.28 3.52
N ARG A 21 -5.75 0.75 4.66
CA ARG A 21 -4.91 1.94 4.74
C ARG A 21 -3.48 1.51 5.02
N LEU A 22 -2.60 1.71 4.05
CA LEU A 22 -1.17 1.45 4.22
C LEU A 22 -0.40 2.75 4.34
N TYR A 23 0.69 2.70 5.11
CA TYR A 23 1.61 3.81 5.27
C TYR A 23 2.61 3.80 4.12
N TYR A 24 2.70 4.92 3.40
CA TYR A 24 3.76 5.14 2.42
C TYR A 24 4.94 5.90 3.02
N GLN A 25 4.71 6.67 4.09
CA GLN A 25 5.77 7.38 4.80
C GLN A 25 6.51 6.46 5.79
N PRO A 26 7.82 6.66 5.97
CA PRO A 26 8.59 5.97 7.00
C PRO A 26 8.05 6.30 8.39
N ARG A 27 8.08 5.30 9.26
CA ARG A 27 7.49 5.35 10.61
C ARG A 27 8.38 4.56 11.57
N LYS A 28 8.41 4.99 12.83
CA LYS A 28 9.25 4.38 13.89
C LYS A 28 8.92 2.91 14.15
N HIS A 29 7.64 2.52 13.97
CA HIS A 29 7.18 1.17 14.20
C HIS A 29 6.22 0.72 13.09
N GLY A 30 6.40 -0.52 12.62
CA GLY A 30 5.50 -1.22 11.72
C GLY A 30 5.79 -1.06 10.22
N PRO A 31 4.99 -1.72 9.38
CA PRO A 31 5.23 -1.77 7.93
C PRO A 31 4.97 -0.43 7.26
N PHE A 32 5.89 -0.02 6.39
CA PHE A 32 5.72 1.11 5.48
C PHE A 32 6.25 0.78 4.10
N PHE A 33 5.63 1.37 3.09
CA PHE A 33 5.83 1.02 1.69
C PHE A 33 6.05 2.30 0.87
N PRO A 34 7.31 2.77 0.75
CA PRO A 34 7.62 4.01 0.06
C PRO A 34 7.27 3.96 -1.45
N ILE A 35 7.17 2.76 -2.04
CA ILE A 35 6.71 2.60 -3.42
C ILE A 35 5.29 3.15 -3.66
N LEU A 36 4.43 3.13 -2.63
CA LEU A 36 3.08 3.67 -2.71
C LEU A 36 3.08 5.21 -2.83
N GLU A 37 4.14 5.88 -2.37
CA GLU A 37 4.30 7.33 -2.52
C GLU A 37 4.48 7.73 -3.99
N ARG A 38 5.17 6.90 -4.78
CA ARG A 38 5.34 7.15 -6.22
C ARG A 38 4.04 6.89 -6.96
N GLN A 39 3.32 5.84 -6.59
CA GLN A 39 2.06 5.50 -7.25
C GLN A 39 0.91 6.47 -6.97
N LYS A 40 0.81 7.03 -5.75
CA LYS A 40 -0.26 8.02 -5.45
C LYS A 40 -0.23 9.24 -6.36
N ILE A 41 0.91 9.56 -6.98
CA ILE A 41 1.06 10.75 -7.84
C ILE A 41 0.37 10.52 -9.20
N GLY A 42 0.26 9.27 -9.67
CA GLY A 42 -0.40 8.93 -10.93
C GLY A 42 -1.87 8.52 -10.80
N VAL A 43 -2.31 8.16 -9.59
CA VAL A 43 -3.63 7.56 -9.36
C VAL A 43 -4.53 8.52 -8.58
N LYS A 44 -5.81 8.62 -8.96
CA LYS A 44 -6.87 9.29 -8.16
C LYS A 44 -7.23 8.48 -6.90
N ALA A 45 -6.23 7.95 -6.21
CA ALA A 45 -6.40 7.14 -5.02
C ALA A 45 -6.77 8.05 -3.85
N SER A 46 -7.55 7.51 -2.93
CA SER A 46 -7.89 8.23 -1.71
C SER A 46 -6.68 8.26 -0.78
N LEU A 47 -6.05 9.42 -0.74
CA LEU A 47 -5.00 9.74 0.21
C LEU A 47 -5.62 10.12 1.55
N PHE A 48 -5.06 9.56 2.62
CA PHE A 48 -5.46 9.88 3.99
C PHE A 48 -4.42 10.79 4.64
N SER A 49 -4.90 11.72 5.45
CA SER A 49 -4.05 12.59 6.27
C SER A 49 -3.12 11.75 7.18
N GLY A 50 -1.83 12.08 7.14
CA GLY A 50 -0.76 11.38 7.88
C GLY A 50 -0.10 10.24 7.12
N GLY A 51 0.21 10.43 5.83
CA GLY A 51 1.13 9.51 5.12
C GLY A 51 0.53 8.17 4.73
N ARG A 52 -0.80 8.10 4.59
CA ARG A 52 -1.53 6.86 4.34
C ARG A 52 -2.27 6.90 3.01
N VAL A 53 -2.48 5.73 2.41
CA VAL A 53 -3.19 5.60 1.14
C VAL A 53 -4.16 4.42 1.15
N ALA A 54 -5.27 4.57 0.44
CA ALA A 54 -6.22 3.50 0.18
C ALA A 54 -5.64 2.45 -0.78
N VAL A 55 -5.66 1.19 -0.38
CA VAL A 55 -5.36 0.03 -1.22
C VAL A 55 -6.44 -1.03 -1.07
N CYS A 56 -6.69 -1.83 -2.10
CA CYS A 56 -7.61 -2.96 -1.99
C CYS A 56 -7.04 -4.04 -1.05
N THR A 57 -7.91 -4.94 -0.56
CA THR A 57 -7.51 -6.02 0.34
C THR A 57 -6.44 -6.93 -0.27
N GLY A 58 -6.52 -7.22 -1.58
CA GLY A 58 -5.54 -8.03 -2.29
C GLY A 58 -4.13 -7.42 -2.29
N CYS A 59 -4.02 -6.16 -2.69
CA CYS A 59 -2.76 -5.41 -2.67
C CYS A 59 -2.20 -5.25 -1.26
N SER A 60 -3.08 -4.99 -0.28
CA SER A 60 -2.67 -4.89 1.12
C SER A 60 -2.04 -6.18 1.62
N SER A 61 -2.72 -7.32 1.40
CA SER A 61 -2.23 -8.63 1.82
C SER A 61 -0.97 -9.05 1.06
N HIS A 62 -0.82 -8.63 -0.19
CA HIS A 62 0.38 -8.90 -1.00
C HIS A 62 1.60 -8.15 -0.45
N LEU A 63 1.48 -6.85 -0.21
CA LEU A 63 2.56 -6.04 0.38
C LEU A 63 2.91 -6.48 1.80
N GLN A 64 1.91 -6.83 2.60
CA GLN A 64 2.11 -7.31 3.96
C GLN A 64 2.86 -8.67 3.98
N ARG A 65 2.54 -9.59 3.06
CA ARG A 65 3.28 -10.85 2.90
C ARG A 65 4.74 -10.60 2.55
N GLN A 66 5.02 -9.68 1.63
CA GLN A 66 6.40 -9.31 1.28
C GLN A 66 7.15 -8.72 2.48
N TRP A 67 6.51 -7.81 3.23
CA TRP A 67 7.10 -7.26 4.45
C TRP A 67 7.49 -8.35 5.45
N ILE A 68 6.58 -9.27 5.75
CA ILE A 68 6.82 -10.39 6.67
C ILE A 68 7.96 -11.29 6.16
N ALA A 69 8.01 -11.57 4.85
CA ALA A 69 9.08 -12.35 4.25
C ALA A 69 10.44 -11.65 4.39
N TYR A 70 10.50 -10.34 4.16
CA TYR A 70 11.72 -9.55 4.36
C TYR A 70 12.15 -9.45 5.81
N GLU A 71 11.20 -9.33 6.74
CA GLU A 71 11.50 -9.41 8.18
C GLU A 71 12.08 -10.77 8.56
N LYS A 72 11.49 -11.86 8.05
CA LYS A 72 11.98 -13.22 8.30
C LYS A 72 13.38 -13.46 7.72
N ASN A 73 13.67 -12.87 6.57
CA ASN A 73 14.99 -12.91 5.93
C ASN A 73 15.96 -11.85 6.47
N TRP A 74 15.62 -11.13 7.54
CA TRP A 74 16.47 -10.09 8.13
C TRP A 74 16.94 -9.04 7.11
N THR A 75 16.13 -8.79 6.07
CA THR A 75 16.48 -7.85 5.02
C THR A 75 16.32 -6.42 5.55
N PRO A 76 17.38 -5.60 5.54
CA PRO A 76 17.30 -4.22 5.98
C PRO A 76 16.34 -3.44 5.07
N LEU A 77 15.63 -2.47 5.64
CA LEU A 77 14.57 -1.70 4.98
C LEU A 77 15.01 -1.10 3.62
N GLU A 78 16.26 -0.67 3.54
CA GLU A 78 16.89 -0.06 2.37
C GLU A 78 17.00 -1.03 1.19
N LYS A 79 17.11 -2.33 1.46
CA LYS A 79 17.19 -3.40 0.45
C LYS A 79 15.84 -4.06 0.17
N ARG A 80 14.75 -3.64 0.82
CA ARG A 80 13.43 -4.23 0.61
C ARG A 80 12.80 -3.67 -0.66
N THR A 81 12.69 -4.52 -1.68
CA THR A 81 12.06 -4.16 -2.95
C THR A 81 10.63 -4.67 -2.96
N TYR A 82 9.66 -3.78 -2.73
CA TYR A 82 8.26 -4.17 -2.78
C TYR A 82 7.74 -4.16 -4.20
N THR A 83 7.05 -5.22 -4.60
CA THR A 83 6.31 -5.30 -5.86
C THR A 83 4.83 -5.03 -5.61
N LEU A 84 4.22 -4.21 -6.47
CA LEU A 84 2.78 -4.01 -6.46
C LEU A 84 2.14 -5.02 -7.40
N LEU A 85 0.90 -5.43 -7.10
CA LEU A 85 0.10 -6.16 -8.07
C LEU A 85 -0.30 -5.15 -9.15
N ALA A 86 0.31 -5.28 -10.34
CA ALA A 86 -0.07 -4.55 -11.53
C ALA A 86 -1.10 -5.37 -12.32
#